data_AF-A0A7J7ISJ1-F1
#
_entry.id   AF-A0A7J7ISJ1-F1
#
_cell.length_a   1.000
_cell.length_b   1.000
_cell.length_c   1.000
_cell.angle_alpha   90.00
_cell.angle_beta   90.00
_cell.angle_gamma   90.00
#
_symmetry.space_group_name_H-M   'P 1'
#
loop_
_entity.id
_entity.type
_entity.pdbx_description
1 polymer ?
#
loop_
_entity_poly.entity_id
_entity_poly.type
_entity_poly.pdbx_seq_one_letter_code
_entity_poly.pdbx_strand_id
1 'polypeptide(L)'
;MAALESAQYKQMIGRAGRAGIDSSGESILIVQHKDRDKLCSSVQEVYDAISSTLFAKQSSNKETVQLACDTSLSQLASKKLVIQKCNEDGETRLEVTDLGTAAYKGCIEVDIALVLYDDLCKAQLALSVQNYLHLIYLITPYSLVTQFSPDWSHMFNLHCKLSPEDLHVGNAVGVTERFLHRRTMNHGKVDPKEENIHRRFFVALMLYDLYREQPVWEVADKFHQNRGFLQNLLQSAISFASCVYYFTMEMEQFWAYHAIYGAFIKKFSLCAKPELNALMELPGVKIGKATLLYKAGFRSLQQVAYSEVSDLTNKVDYMTRSQARQIKATALMIIKEKSEALRAEADAVIALPTPVPDVSP
;
A
#
# COMPACT_ATOMS: atom_id res chain seq x y z
N MET A 1 26.68 -31.61 4.11
CA MET A 1 25.21 -31.69 3.94
C MET A 1 24.93 -31.34 2.49
N ALA A 2 24.32 -32.23 1.71
CA ALA A 2 24.16 -31.99 0.27
C ALA A 2 23.14 -30.86 0.04
N ALA A 3 23.55 -29.81 -0.68
CA ALA A 3 22.66 -28.72 -1.06
C ALA A 3 21.59 -29.25 -2.03
N LEU A 4 20.32 -28.96 -1.75
CA LEU A 4 19.21 -29.37 -2.60
C LEU A 4 19.21 -28.51 -3.87
N GLU A 5 19.50 -29.11 -5.02
CA GLU A 5 19.50 -28.38 -6.29
C GLU A 5 18.07 -27.96 -6.69
N SER A 6 17.92 -26.79 -7.31
CA SER A 6 16.61 -26.28 -7.77
C SER A 6 15.84 -27.28 -8.65
N ALA A 7 16.58 -28.07 -9.46
CA ALA A 7 16.00 -29.12 -10.29
C ALA A 7 15.44 -30.28 -9.44
N GLN A 8 16.14 -30.68 -8.37
CA GLN A 8 15.69 -31.72 -7.45
C GLN A 8 14.46 -31.24 -6.67
N TYR A 9 14.47 -30.01 -6.18
CA TYR A 9 13.30 -29.44 -5.50
C TYR A 9 12.07 -29.39 -6.42
N LYS A 10 12.24 -28.94 -7.67
CA LYS A 10 11.15 -28.92 -8.65
C LYS A 10 10.62 -30.32 -8.99
N GLN A 11 11.50 -31.32 -9.06
CA GLN A 11 11.08 -32.72 -9.23
C GLN A 11 10.33 -33.27 -8.00
N MET A 12 10.65 -32.79 -6.80
CA MET A 12 9.97 -33.19 -5.56
C MET A 12 8.58 -32.55 -5.45
N ILE A 13 8.47 -31.23 -5.64
CA ILE A 13 7.17 -30.53 -5.52
C ILE A 13 6.21 -30.87 -6.66
N GLY A 14 6.73 -31.23 -7.84
CA GLY A 14 5.92 -31.68 -8.99
C GLY A 14 5.19 -33.01 -8.76
N ARG A 15 5.45 -33.70 -7.64
CA ARG A 15 4.73 -34.91 -7.21
C ARG A 15 3.55 -34.62 -6.28
N ALA A 16 3.36 -33.36 -5.86
CA ALA A 16 2.25 -32.95 -5.01
C ALA A 16 1.01 -32.63 -5.86
N GLY A 17 -0.10 -33.30 -5.58
CA GLY A 17 -1.39 -33.17 -6.28
C GLY A 17 -1.65 -34.33 -7.23
N ARG A 18 -2.73 -35.08 -6.97
CA ARG A 18 -3.17 -36.19 -7.83
C ARG A 18 -4.16 -35.69 -8.88
N ALA A 19 -3.77 -35.83 -10.15
CA ALA A 19 -4.61 -35.42 -11.29
C ALA A 19 -6.00 -36.07 -11.23
N GLY A 20 -7.04 -35.24 -11.18
CA GLY A 20 -8.44 -35.67 -11.16
C GLY A 20 -8.99 -36.06 -9.78
N ILE A 21 -8.19 -35.99 -8.71
CA ILE A 21 -8.61 -36.32 -7.35
C ILE A 21 -8.50 -35.09 -6.44
N ASP A 22 -7.35 -34.43 -6.46
CA ASP A 22 -7.08 -33.28 -5.61
C ASP A 22 -7.37 -31.97 -6.38
N SER A 23 -8.03 -30.99 -5.76
CA SER A 23 -8.27 -29.67 -6.36
C SER A 23 -7.00 -28.80 -6.41
N SER A 24 -6.00 -29.13 -5.59
CA SER A 24 -4.69 -28.49 -5.53
C SER A 24 -3.65 -29.46 -4.96
N GLY A 25 -2.37 -29.22 -5.30
CA GLY A 25 -1.23 -29.88 -4.68
C GLY A 25 -0.50 -28.89 -3.77
N GLU A 26 -0.33 -29.23 -2.50
CA GLU A 26 0.44 -28.41 -1.56
C GLU A 26 1.85 -28.96 -1.40
N SER A 27 2.83 -28.06 -1.35
CA SER A 27 4.20 -28.39 -1.03
C SER A 27 4.69 -27.46 0.08
N ILE A 28 5.18 -28.07 1.16
CA ILE A 28 5.68 -27.36 2.33
C ILE A 28 7.17 -27.66 2.44
N LEU A 29 8.00 -26.62 2.25
CA LEU A 29 9.43 -26.69 2.52
C LEU A 29 9.68 -26.28 3.98
N ILE A 30 10.11 -27.24 4.80
CA ILE A 30 10.47 -26.98 6.20
C ILE A 30 11.94 -26.57 6.24
N VAL A 31 12.19 -25.32 6.62
CA VAL A 31 13.53 -24.74 6.76
C VAL A 31 13.83 -24.56 8.25
N GLN A 32 15.05 -24.87 8.70
CA GLN A 32 15.43 -24.65 10.10
C GLN A 32 15.68 -23.16 10.34
N HIS A 33 15.34 -22.67 11.54
CA HIS A 33 15.49 -21.26 11.92
C HIS A 33 16.96 -20.76 11.85
N LYS A 34 17.93 -21.68 11.76
CA LYS A 34 19.37 -21.44 11.57
C LYS A 34 19.76 -21.10 10.13
N ASP A 35 18.88 -21.31 9.14
CA ASP A 35 19.12 -20.96 7.73
C ASP A 35 18.60 -19.55 7.38
N ARG A 36 18.20 -18.77 8.41
CA ARG A 36 17.73 -17.39 8.28
C ARG A 36 18.87 -16.36 8.29
N ASP A 37 20.09 -16.80 8.56
CA ASP A 37 21.26 -15.92 8.65
C ASP A 37 21.75 -15.54 7.25
N LYS A 38 21.55 -14.24 6.94
CA LYS A 38 22.12 -13.42 5.85
C LYS A 38 22.47 -14.18 4.56
N LEU A 39 21.53 -14.18 3.61
CA LEU A 39 21.73 -14.72 2.26
C LEU A 39 22.97 -14.12 1.55
N CYS A 40 23.32 -12.87 1.86
CA CYS A 40 24.56 -12.25 1.42
C CYS A 40 25.08 -11.29 2.51
N SER A 41 26.21 -11.61 3.12
CA SER A 41 26.96 -10.78 4.06
C SER A 41 28.25 -10.23 3.48
N SER A 42 28.66 -10.75 2.31
CA SER A 42 29.85 -10.33 1.56
C SER A 42 29.50 -9.97 0.11
N VAL A 43 30.35 -9.16 -0.52
CA VAL A 43 30.21 -8.82 -1.95
C VAL A 43 30.26 -10.07 -2.84
N GLN A 44 31.08 -11.06 -2.44
CA GLN A 44 31.22 -12.32 -3.16
C GLN A 44 29.92 -13.13 -3.13
N GLU A 45 29.24 -13.20 -1.99
CA GLU A 45 27.94 -13.88 -1.89
C GLU A 45 26.85 -13.20 -2.72
N VAL A 46 26.85 -11.86 -2.79
CA VAL A 46 25.95 -11.11 -3.68
C VAL A 46 26.23 -11.46 -5.14
N TYR A 47 27.51 -11.51 -5.52
CA TYR A 47 27.90 -11.90 -6.87
C TYR A 47 27.50 -13.33 -7.20
N ASP A 48 27.70 -14.28 -6.27
CA ASP A 48 27.31 -15.68 -6.44
C ASP A 48 25.79 -15.80 -6.61
N ALA A 49 25.01 -15.05 -5.83
CA ALA A 49 23.57 -14.97 -5.98
C ALA A 49 23.16 -14.43 -7.36
N ILE A 50 23.77 -13.32 -7.81
CA ILE A 50 23.52 -12.76 -9.15
C ILE A 50 23.95 -13.73 -10.25
N SER A 51 25.03 -14.48 -10.06
CA SER A 51 25.55 -15.47 -11.02
C SER A 51 24.57 -16.63 -11.27
N SER A 52 23.67 -16.87 -10.32
CA SER A 52 22.60 -17.86 -10.43
C SER A 52 21.35 -17.35 -11.17
N THR A 53 21.25 -16.03 -11.43
CA THR A 53 20.09 -15.41 -12.09
C THR A 53 20.07 -15.67 -13.60
N LEU A 54 18.89 -15.51 -14.19
CA LEU A 54 18.72 -15.60 -15.65
C LEU A 54 19.62 -14.62 -16.41
N PHE A 55 19.79 -13.40 -15.87
CA PHE A 55 20.67 -12.38 -16.46
C PHE A 55 22.11 -12.88 -16.60
N ALA A 56 22.67 -13.48 -15.56
CA ALA A 56 24.03 -14.01 -15.60
C ALA A 56 24.15 -15.25 -16.49
N LYS A 57 23.10 -16.08 -16.59
CA LYS A 57 23.09 -17.25 -17.48
C LYS A 57 22.97 -16.90 -18.97
N GLN A 58 22.33 -15.78 -19.29
CA GLN A 58 22.19 -15.29 -20.67
C GLN A 58 23.33 -14.37 -21.11
N SER A 59 24.05 -13.79 -20.15
CA SER A 59 25.20 -12.93 -20.44
C SER A 59 26.41 -13.76 -20.84
N SER A 60 26.92 -13.54 -22.05
CA SER A 60 28.12 -14.22 -22.55
C SER A 60 29.39 -13.84 -21.80
N ASN A 61 29.41 -12.66 -21.16
CA ASN A 61 30.57 -12.12 -20.44
C ASN A 61 30.29 -12.00 -18.93
N LYS A 62 31.17 -12.59 -18.11
CA LYS A 62 31.10 -12.52 -16.63
C LYS A 62 31.46 -11.14 -16.10
N GLU A 63 32.30 -10.39 -16.82
CA GLU A 63 32.71 -9.04 -16.44
C GLU A 63 31.53 -8.07 -16.40
N THR A 64 30.57 -8.21 -17.32
CA THR A 64 29.36 -7.38 -17.35
C THR A 64 28.50 -7.60 -16.09
N VAL A 65 28.46 -8.84 -15.59
CA VAL A 65 27.71 -9.20 -14.38
C VAL A 65 28.39 -8.63 -13.13
N GLN A 66 29.73 -8.69 -13.07
CA GLN A 66 30.51 -8.08 -11.98
C GLN A 66 30.31 -6.56 -11.96
N LEU A 67 30.47 -5.90 -13.10
CA LEU A 67 30.29 -4.45 -13.22
C LEU A 67 28.89 -4.01 -12.78
N ALA A 68 27.85 -4.76 -13.17
CA ALA A 68 26.48 -4.48 -12.76
C ALA A 68 26.28 -4.65 -11.24
N CYS A 69 26.89 -5.67 -10.64
CA CYS A 69 26.87 -5.90 -9.19
C CYS A 69 27.54 -4.73 -8.45
N ASP A 70 28.76 -4.37 -8.83
CA ASP A 70 29.54 -3.30 -8.19
C ASP A 70 28.85 -1.94 -8.33
N THR A 71 28.27 -1.66 -9.51
CA THR A 71 27.50 -0.44 -9.74
C THR A 71 26.27 -0.39 -8.84
N SER A 72 25.54 -1.50 -8.72
CA SER A 72 24.33 -1.57 -7.89
C SER A 72 24.66 -1.41 -6.39
N LEU A 73 25.72 -2.06 -5.91
CA LEU A 73 26.20 -1.92 -4.53
C LEU A 73 26.65 -0.47 -4.24
N SER A 74 27.35 0.15 -5.17
CA SER A 74 27.77 1.56 -5.06
C SER A 74 26.57 2.50 -4.99
N GLN A 75 25.52 2.24 -5.79
CA GLN A 75 24.27 3.01 -5.73
C GLN A 75 23.56 2.84 -4.38
N LEU A 76 23.43 1.60 -3.88
CA LEU A 76 22.81 1.34 -2.58
C LEU A 76 23.57 1.99 -1.42
N ALA A 77 24.91 1.97 -1.47
CA ALA A 77 25.77 2.61 -0.49
C ALA A 77 25.63 4.15 -0.55
N SER A 78 25.63 4.74 -1.75
CA SER A 78 25.44 6.20 -1.92
C SER A 78 24.09 6.68 -1.36
N LYS A 79 23.08 5.80 -1.38
CA LYS A 79 21.74 6.07 -0.87
C LYS A 79 21.54 5.68 0.60
N LYS A 80 22.60 5.32 1.32
CA LYS A 80 22.56 4.94 2.74
C LYS A 80 21.62 3.76 3.06
N LEU A 81 21.35 2.90 2.09
CA LEU A 81 20.53 1.69 2.29
C LEU A 81 21.37 0.51 2.77
N VAL A 82 22.65 0.49 2.39
CA VAL A 82 23.63 -0.52 2.78
C VAL A 82 24.91 0.16 3.24
N ILE A 83 25.51 -0.36 4.30
CA ILE A 83 26.83 0.06 4.81
C ILE A 83 27.82 -1.06 4.48
N GLN A 84 28.95 -0.67 3.91
CA GLN A 84 30.10 -1.55 3.72
C GLN A 84 31.06 -1.31 4.88
N LYS A 85 31.24 -2.30 5.76
CA LYS A 85 32.22 -2.27 6.85
C LYS A 85 33.41 -3.14 6.46
N CYS A 86 34.62 -2.60 6.52
CA CYS A 86 35.83 -3.40 6.40
C CYS A 86 36.20 -3.94 7.78
N ASN A 87 36.32 -5.26 7.91
CA ASN A 87 36.89 -5.87 9.12
C ASN A 87 38.43 -5.73 9.13
N GLU A 88 39.03 -5.96 10.30
CA GLU A 88 40.50 -5.98 10.48
C GLU A 88 41.21 -7.01 9.59
N ASP A 89 40.50 -8.05 9.14
CA ASP A 89 40.98 -9.08 8.20
C ASP A 89 40.93 -8.68 6.71
N GLY A 90 40.47 -7.46 6.38
CA GLY A 90 40.37 -6.98 5.00
C GLY A 90 39.13 -7.45 4.23
N GLU A 91 38.23 -8.21 4.86
CA GLU A 91 36.95 -8.61 4.26
C GLU A 91 35.88 -7.50 4.39
N THR A 92 35.27 -7.13 3.26
CA THR A 92 34.17 -6.17 3.21
C THR A 92 32.85 -6.86 3.58
N ARG A 93 32.34 -6.58 4.79
CA ARG A 93 31.01 -7.01 5.24
C ARG A 93 29.94 -6.00 4.85
N LEU A 94 28.81 -6.51 4.36
CA LEU A 94 27.62 -5.73 4.02
C LEU A 94 26.61 -5.80 5.16
N GLU A 95 26.19 -4.64 5.63
CA GLU A 95 25.10 -4.50 6.60
C GLU A 95 24.00 -3.62 6.03
N VAL A 96 22.76 -4.08 6.16
CA VAL A 96 21.57 -3.32 5.73
C VAL A 96 21.27 -2.29 6.82
N THR A 97 21.00 -1.04 6.43
CA THR A 97 20.58 -0.02 7.38
C THR A 97 19.12 -0.20 7.79
N ASP A 98 18.68 0.47 8.84
CA ASP A 98 17.25 0.50 9.18
C ASP A 98 16.43 1.04 8.00
N LEU A 99 16.98 2.01 7.25
CA LEU A 99 16.36 2.55 6.03
C LEU A 99 16.27 1.50 4.92
N GLY A 100 17.33 0.71 4.71
CA GLY A 100 17.31 -0.41 3.78
C GLY A 100 16.28 -1.46 4.16
N THR A 101 16.18 -1.78 5.45
CA THR A 101 15.22 -2.75 5.99
C THR A 101 13.78 -2.25 5.82
N ALA A 102 13.53 -0.97 6.15
CA ALA A 102 12.24 -0.31 5.98
C ALA A 102 11.84 -0.22 4.50
N ALA A 103 12.77 0.14 3.61
CA ALA A 103 12.52 0.20 2.17
C ALA A 103 12.15 -1.17 1.60
N TYR A 104 12.87 -2.23 2.03
CA TYR A 104 12.61 -3.60 1.62
C TYR A 104 11.25 -4.09 2.12
N LYS A 105 10.98 -4.00 3.43
CA LYS A 105 9.71 -4.46 4.02
C LYS A 105 8.51 -3.63 3.59
N GLY A 106 8.72 -2.34 3.33
CA GLY A 106 7.73 -1.43 2.77
C GLY A 106 7.53 -1.57 1.26
N CYS A 107 8.27 -2.42 0.56
CA CYS A 107 8.23 -2.54 -0.91
C CYS A 107 8.38 -1.18 -1.62
N ILE A 108 9.26 -0.30 -1.11
CA ILE A 108 9.51 1.03 -1.67
C ILE A 108 10.70 0.96 -2.65
N GLU A 109 10.55 1.60 -3.80
CA GLU A 109 11.63 1.70 -4.80
C GLU A 109 12.86 2.41 -4.21
N VAL A 110 14.05 1.93 -4.59
CA VAL A 110 15.34 2.42 -4.08
C VAL A 110 15.58 3.91 -4.37
N ASP A 111 15.06 4.42 -5.49
CA ASP A 111 15.12 5.86 -5.83
C ASP A 111 14.22 6.72 -4.94
N ILE A 112 13.10 6.17 -4.48
CA ILE A 112 12.07 6.89 -3.72
C ILE A 112 12.33 6.81 -2.21
N ALA A 113 12.98 5.74 -1.73
CA ALA A 113 13.15 5.47 -0.30
C ALA A 113 13.73 6.66 0.50
N LEU A 114 14.81 7.30 0.00
CA LEU A 114 15.39 8.47 0.64
C LEU A 114 14.48 9.70 0.58
N VAL A 115 13.79 9.91 -0.55
CA VAL A 115 12.87 11.04 -0.72
C VAL A 115 11.69 10.92 0.25
N LEU A 116 11.13 9.71 0.37
CA LEU A 116 10.06 9.41 1.33
C LEU A 116 10.54 9.61 2.77
N TYR A 117 11.73 9.12 3.12
CA TYR A 117 12.32 9.31 4.45
C TYR A 117 12.47 10.80 4.79
N ASP A 118 13.02 11.60 3.87
CA ASP A 118 13.20 13.04 4.05
C ASP A 118 11.86 13.77 4.17
N ASP A 119 10.86 13.41 3.36
CA ASP A 119 9.53 13.99 3.41
C ASP A 119 8.82 13.68 4.74
N LEU A 120 8.93 12.44 5.22
CA LEU A 120 8.39 12.04 6.53
C LEU A 120 9.08 12.81 7.65
N CYS A 121 10.40 12.91 7.64
CA CYS A 121 11.17 13.67 8.63
C CYS A 121 10.77 15.15 8.65
N LYS A 122 10.63 15.78 7.48
CA LYS A 122 10.19 17.19 7.38
C LYS A 122 8.78 17.37 7.92
N ALA A 123 7.87 16.46 7.57
CA ALA A 123 6.49 16.51 8.04
C ALA A 123 6.38 16.28 9.55
N GLN A 124 7.30 15.54 10.20
CA GLN A 124 7.27 15.35 11.66
C GLN A 124 7.42 16.65 12.45
N LEU A 125 8.14 17.63 11.90
CA LEU A 125 8.35 18.92 12.56
C LEU A 125 7.08 19.76 12.62
N ALA A 126 6.20 19.62 11.63
CA ALA A 126 5.01 20.45 11.48
C ALA A 126 3.86 19.66 10.80
N LEU A 127 3.46 18.54 11.40
CA LEU A 127 2.36 17.73 10.88
C LEU A 127 1.03 18.45 11.17
N SER A 128 0.28 18.75 10.14
CA SER A 128 -1.07 19.32 10.29
C SER A 128 -2.04 18.16 10.52
N VAL A 129 -2.64 18.13 11.71
CA VAL A 129 -3.61 17.09 12.13
C VAL A 129 -5.05 17.63 12.11
N GLN A 130 -5.24 18.91 11.73
CA GLN A 130 -6.59 19.49 11.62
C GLN A 130 -7.44 18.76 10.56
N ASN A 131 -6.79 18.35 9.47
CA ASN A 131 -7.40 17.59 8.39
C ASN A 131 -6.48 16.45 7.91
N TYR A 132 -7.00 15.62 7.02
CA TYR A 132 -6.25 14.48 6.46
C TYR A 132 -5.41 14.86 5.24
N LEU A 133 -5.40 16.13 4.81
CA LEU A 133 -4.74 16.54 3.56
C LEU A 133 -3.22 16.35 3.63
N HIS A 134 -2.60 16.70 4.75
CA HIS A 134 -1.15 16.52 4.92
C HIS A 134 -0.79 15.02 4.92
N LEU A 135 -1.60 14.19 5.60
CA LEU A 135 -1.40 12.73 5.60
C LEU A 135 -1.55 12.13 4.20
N ILE A 136 -2.52 12.61 3.41
CA ILE A 136 -2.76 12.21 2.02
C ILE A 136 -1.60 12.66 1.11
N TYR A 137 -1.05 13.84 1.33
CA TYR A 137 0.11 14.34 0.59
C TYR A 137 1.32 13.41 0.72
N LEU A 138 1.61 12.94 1.94
CA LEU A 138 2.71 12.02 2.21
C LEU A 138 2.55 10.67 1.51
N ILE A 139 1.33 10.15 1.39
CA ILE A 139 1.03 8.90 0.66
C ILE A 139 0.68 9.11 -0.82
N THR A 140 0.89 10.31 -1.36
CA THR A 140 0.64 10.57 -2.78
C THR A 140 1.77 9.95 -3.61
N PRO A 141 1.49 8.99 -4.52
CA PRO A 141 2.53 8.27 -5.27
C PRO A 141 3.32 9.20 -6.19
N TYR A 142 4.65 9.21 -6.02
CA TYR A 142 5.56 10.06 -6.80
C TYR A 142 5.50 9.80 -8.31
N SER A 143 5.29 8.54 -8.72
CA SER A 143 5.27 8.11 -10.12
C SER A 143 4.10 8.68 -10.93
N LEU A 144 2.96 8.98 -10.28
CA LEU A 144 1.78 9.51 -10.96
C LEU A 144 1.77 11.05 -11.03
N VAL A 145 2.58 11.72 -10.21
CA VAL A 145 2.71 13.18 -10.22
C VAL A 145 3.29 13.69 -11.54
N THR A 146 4.21 12.94 -12.14
CA THR A 146 4.84 13.29 -13.43
C THR A 146 3.90 13.13 -14.61
N GLN A 147 2.92 12.23 -14.51
CA GLN A 147 1.90 11.99 -15.54
C GLN A 147 0.79 13.04 -15.52
N PHE A 148 0.60 13.70 -14.38
CA PHE A 148 -0.39 14.76 -14.22
C PHE A 148 0.08 16.05 -14.91
N SER A 149 -0.71 16.53 -15.87
CA SER A 149 -0.49 17.83 -16.53
C SER A 149 -1.46 18.88 -15.99
N PRO A 150 -1.02 19.81 -15.12
CA PRO A 150 -1.87 20.86 -14.59
C PRO A 150 -2.13 21.96 -15.63
N ASP A 151 -3.38 22.40 -15.72
CA ASP A 151 -3.70 23.75 -16.20
C ASP A 151 -3.43 24.74 -15.06
N TRP A 152 -2.29 25.43 -15.11
CA TRP A 152 -1.85 26.34 -14.05
C TRP A 152 -2.85 27.46 -13.76
N SER A 153 -3.58 27.95 -14.77
CA SER A 153 -4.58 29.00 -14.60
C SER A 153 -5.75 28.51 -13.77
N HIS A 154 -6.24 27.31 -14.09
CA HIS A 154 -7.28 26.66 -13.32
C HIS A 154 -6.82 26.30 -11.89
N MET A 155 -5.61 25.75 -11.76
CA MET A 155 -5.03 25.38 -10.47
C MET A 155 -4.82 26.59 -9.55
N PHE A 156 -4.45 27.75 -10.10
CA PHE A 156 -4.40 29.00 -9.35
C PHE A 156 -5.78 29.42 -8.83
N ASN A 157 -6.81 29.36 -9.68
CA ASN A 157 -8.18 29.65 -9.26
C ASN A 157 -8.70 28.69 -8.18
N LEU A 158 -8.33 27.41 -8.26
CA LEU A 158 -8.62 26.43 -7.21
C LEU A 158 -7.89 26.76 -5.91
N HIS A 159 -6.61 27.14 -6.00
CA HIS A 159 -5.81 27.53 -4.85
C HIS A 159 -6.40 28.74 -4.11
N CYS A 160 -6.87 29.76 -4.83
CA CYS A 160 -7.53 30.93 -4.23
C CYS A 160 -8.87 30.60 -3.52
N LYS A 161 -9.49 29.45 -3.84
CA LYS A 161 -10.74 28.98 -3.22
C LYS A 161 -10.53 27.98 -2.09
N LEU A 162 -9.28 27.65 -1.75
CA LEU A 162 -8.98 26.73 -0.66
C LEU A 162 -9.38 27.32 0.69
N SER A 163 -9.75 26.44 1.61
CA SER A 163 -10.02 26.83 3.00
C SER A 163 -8.72 27.31 3.68
N PRO A 164 -8.79 28.13 4.74
CA PRO A 164 -7.60 28.56 5.47
C PRO A 164 -6.79 27.38 6.03
N GLU A 165 -7.46 26.27 6.38
CA GLU A 165 -6.83 25.03 6.86
C GLU A 165 -6.06 24.33 5.73
N ASP A 166 -6.65 24.21 4.54
CA ASP A 166 -6.00 23.60 3.38
C ASP A 166 -4.83 24.45 2.86
N LEU A 167 -4.98 25.79 2.90
CA LEU A 167 -3.89 26.73 2.60
C LEU A 167 -2.74 26.61 3.58
N HIS A 168 -3.02 26.40 4.87
CA HIS A 168 -1.98 26.17 5.87
C HIS A 168 -1.16 24.91 5.53
N VAL A 169 -1.82 23.82 5.14
CA VAL A 169 -1.14 22.59 4.68
C VAL A 169 -0.32 22.85 3.41
N GLY A 170 -0.88 23.56 2.43
CA GLY A 170 -0.16 23.94 1.20
C GLY A 170 1.13 24.70 1.52
N ASN A 171 1.06 25.71 2.39
CA ASN A 171 2.21 26.49 2.81
C ASN A 171 3.25 25.65 3.57
N ALA A 172 2.80 24.75 4.46
CA ALA A 172 3.69 23.86 5.22
C ALA A 172 4.48 22.90 4.32
N VAL A 173 3.86 22.44 3.23
CA VAL A 173 4.47 21.58 2.22
C VAL A 173 5.40 22.34 1.26
N GLY A 174 5.25 23.68 1.18
CA GLY A 174 6.05 24.54 0.31
C GLY A 174 5.37 24.98 -0.98
N VAL A 175 4.03 24.85 -1.06
CA VAL A 175 3.23 25.44 -2.14
C VAL A 175 3.15 26.93 -1.90
N THR A 176 3.51 27.73 -2.91
CA THR A 176 3.50 29.19 -2.80
C THR A 176 2.61 29.81 -3.87
N GLU A 177 1.79 30.78 -3.47
CA GLU A 177 0.96 31.55 -4.39
C GLU A 177 1.81 32.28 -5.44
N ARG A 178 3.00 32.75 -5.05
CA ARG A 178 3.98 33.41 -5.92
C ARG A 178 4.39 32.51 -7.09
N PHE A 179 4.64 31.22 -6.82
CA PHE A 179 4.97 30.26 -7.86
C PHE A 179 3.82 30.05 -8.84
N LEU A 180 2.61 29.84 -8.32
CA LEU A 180 1.42 29.60 -9.13
C LEU A 180 1.12 30.80 -10.04
N HIS A 181 1.14 32.01 -9.50
CA HIS A 181 0.95 33.24 -10.26
C HIS A 181 2.04 33.44 -11.33
N ARG A 182 3.31 33.13 -11.01
CA ARG A 182 4.40 33.18 -11.99
C ARG A 182 4.18 32.18 -13.14
N ARG A 183 3.63 31.00 -12.83
CA ARG A 183 3.34 29.96 -13.81
C ARG A 183 2.16 30.30 -14.73
N THR A 184 1.10 30.93 -14.22
CA THR A 184 -0.03 31.35 -15.07
C THR A 184 0.39 32.38 -16.12
N MET A 185 1.35 33.24 -15.78
CA MET A 185 1.89 34.25 -16.69
C MET A 185 3.03 33.73 -17.60
N ASN A 186 3.38 32.44 -17.53
CA ASN A 186 4.51 31.85 -18.25
C ASN A 186 5.84 32.62 -18.07
N HIS A 187 6.07 33.18 -16.87
CA HIS A 187 7.24 34.01 -16.61
C HIS A 187 8.39 33.23 -15.95
N GLY A 188 9.58 33.36 -16.53
CA GLY A 188 10.85 32.95 -15.91
C GLY A 188 11.21 31.47 -16.07
N LYS A 189 12.47 31.17 -15.74
CA LYS A 189 12.95 29.78 -15.61
C LYS A 189 12.32 29.17 -14.37
N VAL A 190 11.91 27.91 -14.48
CA VAL A 190 11.28 27.20 -13.36
C VAL A 190 12.13 26.02 -12.97
N ASP A 191 12.39 25.90 -11.66
CA ASP A 191 12.99 24.72 -11.08
C ASP A 191 12.01 23.53 -11.13
N PRO A 192 12.37 22.41 -11.79
CA PRO A 192 11.55 21.20 -11.81
C PRO A 192 11.18 20.68 -10.42
N LYS A 193 12.05 20.86 -9.41
CA LYS A 193 11.76 20.40 -8.04
C LYS A 193 10.63 21.20 -7.41
N GLU A 194 10.68 22.52 -7.55
CA GLU A 194 9.63 23.43 -7.06
C GLU A 194 8.30 23.12 -7.75
N GLU A 195 8.32 22.89 -9.07
CA GLU A 195 7.12 22.52 -9.83
C GLU A 195 6.51 21.19 -9.35
N ASN A 196 7.33 20.18 -9.08
CA ASN A 196 6.87 18.88 -8.62
C ASN A 196 6.16 18.95 -7.25
N ILE A 197 6.58 19.85 -6.35
CA ILE A 197 5.90 20.07 -5.07
C ILE A 197 4.45 20.54 -5.32
N HIS A 198 4.27 21.51 -6.23
CA HIS A 198 2.96 22.05 -6.57
C HIS A 198 2.10 21.00 -7.29
N ARG A 199 2.66 20.27 -8.26
CA ARG A 199 1.97 19.17 -8.94
C ARG A 199 1.49 18.11 -7.93
N ARG A 200 2.37 17.68 -7.03
CA ARG A 200 2.04 16.68 -6.00
C ARG A 200 0.93 17.18 -5.08
N PHE A 201 0.93 18.46 -4.72
CA PHE A 201 -0.13 19.03 -3.89
C PHE A 201 -1.51 18.99 -4.57
N PHE A 202 -1.60 19.32 -5.86
CA PHE A 202 -2.89 19.22 -6.57
C PHE A 202 -3.34 17.78 -6.76
N VAL A 203 -2.42 16.84 -6.98
CA VAL A 203 -2.74 15.40 -6.99
C VAL A 203 -3.25 14.95 -5.61
N ALA A 204 -2.65 15.44 -4.52
CA ALA A 204 -3.11 15.19 -3.16
C ALA A 204 -4.50 15.79 -2.90
N LEU A 205 -4.81 16.98 -3.43
CA LEU A 205 -6.14 17.58 -3.36
C LEU A 205 -7.20 16.74 -4.07
N MET A 206 -6.88 16.11 -5.22
CA MET A 206 -7.79 15.18 -5.88
C MET A 206 -8.08 13.97 -4.98
N LEU A 207 -7.04 13.39 -4.38
CA LEU A 207 -7.20 12.28 -3.43
C LEU A 207 -7.98 12.70 -2.18
N TYR A 208 -7.82 13.95 -1.73
CA TYR A 208 -8.53 14.50 -0.59
C TYR A 208 -10.02 14.69 -0.87
N ASP A 209 -10.39 15.19 -2.05
CA ASP A 209 -11.80 15.28 -2.45
C ASP A 209 -12.44 13.88 -2.57
N LEU A 210 -11.70 12.90 -3.12
CA LEU A 210 -12.14 11.51 -3.16
C LEU A 210 -12.31 10.92 -1.75
N TYR A 211 -11.39 11.22 -0.83
CA TYR A 211 -11.48 10.81 0.57
C TYR A 211 -12.68 11.44 1.30
N ARG A 212 -13.06 12.66 0.93
CA ARG A 212 -14.28 13.35 1.41
C ARG A 212 -15.56 12.88 0.71
N GLU A 213 -15.51 11.68 0.12
CA GLU A 213 -16.65 10.99 -0.49
C GLU A 213 -17.27 11.74 -1.68
N GLN A 214 -16.49 12.63 -2.32
CA GLN A 214 -16.92 13.25 -3.57
C GLN A 214 -16.89 12.21 -4.69
N PRO A 215 -17.91 12.17 -5.55
CA PRO A 215 -17.96 11.19 -6.61
C PRO A 215 -16.88 11.44 -7.66
N VAL A 216 -16.32 10.36 -8.21
CA VAL A 216 -15.18 10.43 -9.16
C VAL A 216 -15.46 11.35 -10.36
N TRP A 217 -16.70 11.45 -10.83
CA TRP A 217 -17.04 12.31 -11.96
C TRP A 217 -16.99 13.80 -11.62
N GLU A 218 -17.35 14.18 -10.39
CA GLU A 218 -17.33 15.57 -9.92
C GLU A 218 -15.89 16.01 -9.69
N VAL A 219 -15.06 15.13 -9.12
CA VAL A 219 -13.61 15.38 -8.99
C VAL A 219 -12.95 15.45 -10.36
N ALA A 220 -13.31 14.57 -11.31
CA ALA A 220 -12.80 14.60 -12.67
C ALA A 220 -13.10 15.93 -13.37
N ASP A 221 -14.33 16.42 -13.22
CA ASP A 221 -14.75 17.69 -13.80
C ASP A 221 -14.04 18.88 -13.11
N LYS A 222 -14.02 18.88 -11.77
CA LYS A 222 -13.37 19.91 -10.96
C LYS A 222 -11.88 20.09 -11.27
N PHE A 223 -11.13 19.02 -11.54
CA PHE A 223 -9.69 19.10 -11.84
C PHE A 223 -9.35 18.95 -13.33
N HIS A 224 -10.37 18.89 -14.20
CA HIS A 224 -10.21 18.66 -15.64
C HIS A 224 -9.35 17.43 -15.97
N GLN A 225 -9.56 16.33 -15.25
CA GLN A 225 -8.81 15.08 -15.41
C GLN A 225 -9.69 13.93 -15.89
N ASN A 226 -9.07 12.90 -16.47
CA ASN A 226 -9.77 11.70 -16.88
C ASN A 226 -10.20 10.87 -15.65
N ARG A 227 -11.44 10.37 -15.65
CA ARG A 227 -11.96 9.44 -14.63
C ARG A 227 -11.09 8.19 -14.46
N GLY A 228 -10.54 7.66 -15.56
CA GLY A 228 -9.63 6.51 -15.52
C GLY A 228 -8.33 6.83 -14.79
N PHE A 229 -7.79 8.03 -14.97
CA PHE A 229 -6.62 8.50 -14.24
C PHE A 229 -6.91 8.61 -12.74
N LEU A 230 -8.04 9.20 -12.34
CA LEU A 230 -8.42 9.31 -10.93
C LEU A 230 -8.63 7.95 -10.25
N GLN A 231 -9.22 6.99 -10.96
CA GLN A 231 -9.38 5.62 -10.44
C GLN A 231 -8.02 4.94 -10.24
N ASN A 232 -7.11 5.07 -11.21
CA ASN A 232 -5.76 4.55 -11.09
C ASN A 232 -4.99 5.24 -9.95
N LEU A 233 -5.14 6.56 -9.83
CA LEU A 233 -4.54 7.37 -8.77
C LEU A 233 -4.99 6.91 -7.39
N LEU A 234 -6.30 6.71 -7.19
CA LEU A 234 -6.82 6.22 -5.93
C LEU A 234 -6.28 4.83 -5.59
N GLN A 235 -6.33 3.89 -6.55
CA GLN A 235 -5.85 2.53 -6.33
C GLN A 235 -4.34 2.48 -6.02
N SER A 236 -3.54 3.28 -6.75
CA SER A 236 -2.11 3.39 -6.54
C SER A 236 -1.78 4.06 -5.20
N ALA A 237 -2.54 5.07 -4.79
CA ALA A 237 -2.38 5.73 -3.50
C ALA A 237 -2.71 4.79 -2.33
N ILE A 238 -3.74 3.94 -2.44
CA ILE A 238 -4.07 2.93 -1.42
C ILE A 238 -2.93 1.91 -1.28
N SER A 239 -2.42 1.40 -2.39
CA SER A 239 -1.28 0.48 -2.39
C SER A 239 -0.04 1.13 -1.79
N PHE A 240 0.27 2.37 -2.22
CA PHE A 240 1.42 3.11 -1.71
C PHE A 240 1.28 3.48 -0.22
N ALA A 241 0.07 3.81 0.25
CA ALA A 241 -0.17 4.04 1.67
C ALA A 241 0.14 2.80 2.51
N SER A 242 -0.17 1.61 2.00
CA SER A 242 0.18 0.34 2.66
C SER A 242 1.69 0.14 2.71
N CYS A 243 2.40 0.44 1.62
CA CYS A 243 3.86 0.45 1.58
C CYS A 243 4.46 1.41 2.63
N VAL A 244 3.95 2.64 2.70
CA VAL A 244 4.39 3.66 3.69
C VAL A 244 4.09 3.21 5.13
N TYR A 245 2.97 2.53 5.37
CA TYR A 245 2.66 1.98 6.70
C TYR A 245 3.68 0.93 7.15
N TYR A 246 4.06 -0.01 6.28
CA TYR A 246 5.10 -0.99 6.62
C TYR A 246 6.49 -0.34 6.72
N PHE A 247 6.78 0.67 5.91
CA PHE A 247 8.01 1.44 6.01
C PHE A 247 8.12 2.15 7.36
N THR A 248 7.04 2.77 7.84
CA THR A 248 7.00 3.48 9.13
C THR A 248 6.99 2.54 10.34
N MET A 249 6.55 1.28 10.17
CA MET A 249 6.58 0.26 11.22
C MET A 249 8.01 -0.15 11.61
N GLU A 250 8.94 -0.14 10.67
CA GLU A 250 10.33 -0.56 10.88
C GLU A 250 11.21 0.51 11.54
N MET A 251 10.68 1.73 11.66
CA MET A 251 11.42 2.90 12.14
C MET A 251 10.72 3.47 13.36
N GLU A 252 11.32 3.27 14.54
CA GLU A 252 10.72 3.71 15.81
C GLU A 252 10.42 5.22 15.84
N GLN A 253 11.28 6.03 15.21
CA GLN A 253 11.07 7.47 15.09
C GLN A 253 9.74 7.84 14.40
N PHE A 254 9.20 6.97 13.54
CA PHE A 254 7.96 7.19 12.80
C PHE A 254 6.71 6.59 13.48
N TRP A 255 6.78 6.29 14.78
CA TRP A 255 5.68 5.68 15.55
C TRP A 255 4.32 6.37 15.36
N ALA A 256 4.29 7.70 15.26
CA ALA A 256 3.06 8.47 15.09
C ALA A 256 2.39 8.15 13.75
N TYR A 257 3.17 8.03 12.68
CA TYR A 257 2.65 7.67 11.36
C TYR A 257 2.13 6.24 11.33
N HIS A 258 2.86 5.30 11.95
CA HIS A 258 2.41 3.91 12.05
C HIS A 258 1.02 3.82 12.72
N ALA A 259 0.84 4.50 13.86
CA ALA A 259 -0.44 4.53 14.58
C ALA A 259 -1.57 5.17 13.75
N ILE A 260 -1.31 6.30 13.11
CA ILE A 260 -2.31 7.04 12.33
C ILE A 260 -2.70 6.27 11.05
N TYR A 261 -1.71 5.76 10.31
CA TYR A 261 -1.95 5.08 9.04
C TYR A 261 -2.70 3.76 9.19
N GLY A 262 -2.55 3.04 10.31
CA GLY A 262 -3.27 1.77 10.53
C GLY A 262 -4.79 1.90 10.43
N ALA A 263 -5.38 2.94 11.04
CA ALA A 263 -6.82 3.22 10.94
C ALA A 263 -7.18 3.96 9.64
N PHE A 264 -6.32 4.89 9.22
CA PHE A 264 -6.54 5.72 8.04
C PHE A 264 -6.62 4.88 6.76
N ILE A 265 -5.73 3.90 6.54
CA ILE A 265 -5.68 3.11 5.31
C ILE A 265 -6.96 2.31 5.10
N LYS A 266 -7.53 1.72 6.17
CA LYS A 266 -8.80 1.01 6.09
C LYS A 266 -9.90 1.94 5.59
N LYS A 267 -10.01 3.14 6.17
CA LYS A 267 -10.99 4.15 5.74
C LYS A 267 -10.72 4.65 4.31
N PHE A 268 -9.46 4.89 3.98
CA PHE A 268 -9.02 5.35 2.66
C PHE A 268 -9.26 4.29 1.57
N SER A 269 -9.15 2.99 1.87
CA SER A 269 -9.47 1.93 0.91
C SER A 269 -10.96 1.82 0.60
N LEU A 270 -11.81 2.18 1.57
CA LEU A 270 -13.25 2.08 1.44
C LEU A 270 -13.83 3.29 0.68
N CYS A 271 -13.26 4.49 0.88
CA CYS A 271 -13.68 5.75 0.24
C CYS A 271 -15.21 5.90 0.16
N ALA A 272 -15.91 5.53 1.22
CA ALA A 272 -17.36 5.50 1.25
C ALA A 272 -17.91 6.00 2.58
N LYS A 273 -19.18 6.40 2.51
CA LYS A 273 -19.99 6.71 3.69
C LYS A 273 -19.87 5.59 4.72
N PRO A 274 -19.72 5.90 6.01
CA PRO A 274 -19.58 4.89 7.06
C PRO A 274 -20.75 3.89 7.08
N GLU A 275 -21.94 4.35 6.68
CA GLU A 275 -23.16 3.55 6.54
C GLU A 275 -23.06 2.44 5.47
N LEU A 276 -22.19 2.62 4.47
CA LEU A 276 -22.01 1.67 3.37
C LEU A 276 -20.92 0.64 3.67
N ASN A 277 -20.06 0.87 4.68
CA ASN A 277 -18.92 0.02 4.98
C ASN A 277 -19.35 -1.43 5.26
N ALA A 278 -20.42 -1.62 6.03
CA ALA A 278 -20.95 -2.94 6.34
C ALA A 278 -21.39 -3.71 5.07
N LEU A 279 -21.93 -3.01 4.06
CA LEU A 279 -22.38 -3.63 2.81
C LEU A 279 -21.22 -3.93 1.86
N MET A 280 -20.14 -3.14 1.92
CA MET A 280 -18.95 -3.33 1.08
C MET A 280 -18.04 -4.47 1.56
N GLU A 281 -18.25 -5.00 2.77
CA GLU A 281 -17.64 -6.27 3.19
C GLU A 281 -18.06 -7.43 2.27
N LEU A 282 -19.19 -7.30 1.56
CA LEU A 282 -19.66 -8.32 0.64
C LEU A 282 -18.80 -8.36 -0.62
N PRO A 283 -18.24 -9.53 -0.99
CA PRO A 283 -17.45 -9.65 -2.21
C PRO A 283 -18.31 -9.34 -3.43
N GLY A 284 -17.81 -8.45 -4.29
CA GLY A 284 -18.53 -7.98 -5.48
C GLY A 284 -19.47 -6.79 -5.26
N VAL A 285 -19.62 -6.30 -4.03
CA VAL A 285 -20.39 -5.10 -3.68
C VAL A 285 -19.44 -3.91 -3.49
N LYS A 286 -19.16 -3.18 -4.58
CA LYS A 286 -18.43 -1.91 -4.52
C LYS A 286 -19.34 -0.74 -4.13
N ILE A 287 -18.76 0.44 -3.87
CA ILE A 287 -19.46 1.69 -3.48
C ILE A 287 -20.78 1.92 -4.23
N GLY A 288 -20.78 1.77 -5.56
CA GLY A 288 -21.99 1.96 -6.38
C GLY A 288 -23.13 0.99 -6.02
N LYS A 289 -22.83 -0.31 -5.90
CA LYS A 289 -23.82 -1.33 -5.51
C LYS A 289 -24.23 -1.21 -4.05
N ALA A 290 -23.28 -0.92 -3.15
CA ALA A 290 -23.58 -0.66 -1.74
C ALA A 290 -24.57 0.50 -1.59
N THR A 291 -24.39 1.58 -2.36
CA THR A 291 -25.30 2.73 -2.37
C THR A 291 -26.70 2.35 -2.83
N LEU A 292 -26.83 1.51 -3.87
CA LEU A 292 -28.13 1.03 -4.35
C LEU A 292 -28.83 0.14 -3.31
N LEU A 293 -28.10 -0.79 -2.69
CA LEU A 293 -28.62 -1.63 -1.61
C LEU A 293 -29.12 -0.79 -0.44
N TYR A 294 -28.34 0.22 -0.05
CA TYR A 294 -28.68 1.12 1.04
C TYR A 294 -29.93 1.95 0.73
N LYS A 295 -30.02 2.50 -0.49
CA LYS A 295 -31.22 3.23 -0.97
C LYS A 295 -32.46 2.33 -1.03
N ALA A 296 -32.30 1.05 -1.36
CA ALA A 296 -33.37 0.05 -1.37
C ALA A 296 -33.82 -0.39 0.04
N GLY A 297 -33.18 0.11 1.10
CA GLY A 297 -33.53 -0.17 2.50
C GLY A 297 -32.72 -1.29 3.16
N PHE A 298 -31.77 -1.90 2.45
CA PHE A 298 -30.87 -2.91 3.01
C PHE A 298 -29.64 -2.22 3.61
N ARG A 299 -29.70 -1.91 4.91
CA ARG A 299 -28.65 -1.16 5.64
C ARG A 299 -27.66 -2.06 6.38
N SER A 300 -27.99 -3.34 6.57
CA SER A 300 -27.15 -4.29 7.29
C SER A 300 -26.95 -5.59 6.50
N LEU A 301 -25.84 -6.27 6.77
CA LEU A 301 -25.58 -7.62 6.24
C LEU A 301 -26.72 -8.59 6.57
N GLN A 302 -27.31 -8.48 7.75
CA GLN A 302 -28.43 -9.32 8.20
C GLN A 302 -29.66 -9.16 7.31
N GLN A 303 -30.02 -7.92 6.99
CA GLN A 303 -31.14 -7.65 6.09
C GLN A 303 -30.87 -8.23 4.69
N VAL A 304 -29.63 -8.18 4.19
CA VAL A 304 -29.27 -8.79 2.91
C VAL A 304 -29.33 -10.32 2.98
N ALA A 305 -28.77 -10.93 4.02
CA ALA A 305 -28.67 -12.38 4.18
C ALA A 305 -30.04 -13.07 4.32
N TYR A 306 -30.95 -12.47 5.08
CA TYR A 306 -32.29 -13.01 5.34
C TYR A 306 -33.35 -12.49 4.36
N SER A 307 -33.01 -11.61 3.42
CA SER A 307 -33.93 -11.17 2.37
C SER A 307 -34.22 -12.25 1.33
N GLU A 308 -35.38 -12.19 0.69
CA GLU A 308 -35.67 -13.06 -0.45
C GLU A 308 -34.95 -12.59 -1.72
N VAL A 309 -34.55 -13.54 -2.57
CA VAL A 309 -33.84 -13.22 -3.82
C VAL A 309 -34.70 -12.32 -4.72
N SER A 310 -36.03 -12.54 -4.69
CA SER A 310 -37.01 -11.71 -5.40
C SER A 310 -37.02 -10.26 -4.91
N ASP A 311 -36.87 -10.04 -3.61
CA ASP A 311 -36.87 -8.70 -3.02
C ASP A 311 -35.62 -7.92 -3.44
N LEU A 312 -34.46 -8.58 -3.46
CA LEU A 312 -33.22 -7.97 -3.93
C LEU A 312 -33.30 -7.58 -5.40
N THR A 313 -33.90 -8.41 -6.26
CA THR A 313 -34.03 -8.08 -7.68
C THR A 313 -35.09 -7.02 -7.98
N ASN A 314 -36.14 -6.93 -7.16
CA ASN A 314 -37.24 -6.00 -7.39
C ASN A 314 -36.96 -4.62 -6.80
N LYS A 315 -36.28 -4.55 -5.65
CA LYS A 315 -36.02 -3.28 -4.93
C LYS A 315 -34.70 -2.63 -5.31
N VAL A 316 -33.72 -3.39 -5.81
CA VAL A 316 -32.39 -2.86 -6.15
C VAL A 316 -32.26 -2.72 -7.67
N ASP A 317 -32.02 -1.49 -8.13
CA ASP A 317 -31.85 -1.20 -9.55
C ASP A 317 -30.67 -2.00 -10.14
N TYR A 318 -30.85 -2.49 -11.37
CA TYR A 318 -29.83 -3.21 -12.15
C TYR A 318 -29.24 -4.46 -11.47
N MET A 319 -30.00 -5.13 -10.59
CA MET A 319 -29.59 -6.37 -9.92
C MET A 319 -30.04 -7.62 -10.69
N THR A 320 -29.10 -8.45 -11.16
CA THR A 320 -29.47 -9.73 -11.80
C THR A 320 -29.76 -10.81 -10.74
N ARG A 321 -30.62 -11.78 -11.08
CA ARG A 321 -30.93 -12.92 -10.17
C ARG A 321 -29.68 -13.70 -9.74
N SER A 322 -28.70 -13.85 -10.63
CA SER A 322 -27.44 -14.52 -10.31
C SER A 322 -26.64 -13.74 -9.26
N GLN A 323 -26.50 -12.42 -9.46
CA GLN A 323 -25.83 -11.55 -8.50
C GLN A 323 -26.56 -11.50 -7.16
N ALA A 324 -27.89 -11.43 -7.14
CA ALA A 324 -28.68 -11.45 -5.92
C ALA A 324 -28.48 -12.76 -5.13
N ARG A 325 -28.46 -13.92 -5.80
CA ARG A 325 -28.15 -15.21 -5.16
C ARG A 325 -26.75 -15.24 -4.58
N GLN A 326 -25.76 -14.78 -5.34
CA GLN A 326 -24.37 -14.74 -4.90
C GLN A 326 -24.21 -13.83 -3.68
N ILE A 327 -24.77 -12.62 -3.72
CA ILE A 327 -24.71 -11.64 -2.62
C ILE A 327 -25.42 -12.17 -1.38
N LYS A 328 -26.60 -12.80 -1.52
CA LYS A 328 -27.31 -13.43 -0.39
C LYS A 328 -26.48 -14.57 0.22
N ALA A 329 -25.92 -15.44 -0.62
CA ALA A 329 -25.11 -16.58 -0.16
C ALA A 329 -23.85 -16.13 0.58
N THR A 330 -23.15 -15.12 0.08
CA THR A 330 -21.95 -14.57 0.72
C THR A 330 -22.30 -13.82 2.01
N ALA A 331 -23.41 -13.08 2.04
CA ALA A 331 -23.90 -12.44 3.26
C ALA A 331 -24.24 -13.47 4.35
N LEU A 332 -24.94 -14.56 4.00
CA LEU A 332 -25.24 -15.65 4.92
C LEU A 332 -23.97 -16.33 5.45
N MET A 333 -22.97 -16.54 4.59
CA MET A 333 -21.69 -17.12 4.98
C MET A 333 -20.97 -16.24 6.02
N ILE A 334 -20.80 -14.94 5.73
CA ILE A 334 -20.13 -13.98 6.62
C ILE A 334 -20.85 -13.88 7.97
N ILE A 335 -22.19 -13.88 7.99
CA ILE A 335 -22.95 -13.83 9.24
C ILE A 335 -22.78 -15.10 10.05
N LYS A 336 -22.82 -16.26 9.41
CA LYS A 336 -22.59 -17.54 10.10
C LYS A 336 -21.20 -17.59 10.73
N GLU A 337 -20.18 -17.24 9.96
CA GLU A 337 -18.79 -17.17 10.45
C GLU A 337 -18.67 -16.21 11.63
N LYS A 338 -19.22 -14.98 11.53
CA LYS A 338 -19.24 -14.03 12.64
C LYS A 338 -20.00 -14.57 13.86
N SER A 339 -21.11 -15.29 13.66
CA SER A 339 -21.90 -15.87 14.75
C SER A 339 -21.17 -17.01 15.46
N GLU A 340 -20.44 -17.84 14.73
CA GLU A 340 -19.65 -18.94 15.26
C GLU A 340 -18.43 -18.41 16.02
N ALA A 341 -17.74 -17.39 15.49
CA ALA A 341 -16.63 -16.72 16.16
C ALA A 341 -17.06 -16.09 17.49
N LEU A 342 -18.15 -15.31 17.50
CA LEU A 342 -18.68 -14.70 18.72
C LEU A 342 -19.12 -15.74 19.75
N ARG A 343 -19.65 -16.88 19.31
CA ARG A 343 -20.01 -17.98 20.20
C ARG A 343 -18.77 -18.63 20.81
N ALA A 344 -17.73 -18.88 20.02
CA ALA A 344 -16.47 -19.43 20.52
C ALA A 344 -15.77 -18.48 21.51
N GLU A 345 -15.79 -17.17 21.26
CA GLU A 345 -15.29 -16.16 22.21
C GLU A 345 -16.11 -16.16 23.51
N ALA A 346 -17.44 -16.22 23.42
CA ALA A 346 -18.30 -16.29 24.60
C ALA A 346 -18.03 -17.56 25.42
N ASP A 347 -17.91 -18.71 24.76
CA ASP A 347 -17.59 -19.99 25.40
C ASP A 347 -16.20 -19.96 26.07
N ALA A 348 -15.22 -19.28 25.47
CA ALA A 348 -13.89 -19.11 26.05
C ALA A 348 -13.88 -18.22 27.30
N VAL A 349 -14.72 -17.17 27.34
CA VAL A 349 -14.88 -16.31 28.53
C VAL A 349 -15.62 -17.05 29.66
N ILE A 350 -16.54 -17.94 29.31
CA ILE A 350 -17.29 -18.76 30.28
C ILE A 350 -16.42 -19.91 30.83
N ALA A 351 -15.45 -20.39 30.06
CA ALA A 351 -14.56 -21.47 30.48
C ALA A 351 -13.75 -21.06 31.73
N LEU A 352 -13.76 -21.94 32.74
CA LEU A 352 -12.97 -21.74 33.96
C LEU A 352 -11.47 -21.68 33.62
N PRO A 353 -10.69 -20.83 34.31
CA PRO A 353 -9.24 -20.79 34.12
C PRO A 353 -8.65 -22.18 34.36
N THR A 354 -7.82 -22.66 33.43
CA THR A 354 -7.05 -23.88 33.66
C THR A 354 -6.17 -23.64 34.89
N PRO A 355 -6.17 -24.56 35.88
CA PRO A 355 -5.32 -24.41 37.05
C PRO A 355 -3.87 -24.35 36.58
N VAL A 356 -3.17 -23.29 36.98
CA VAL A 356 -1.73 -23.13 36.73
C VAL A 356 -1.06 -24.36 37.37
N PRO A 357 -0.26 -25.15 36.62
CA PRO A 357 0.42 -26.28 37.21
C PRO A 357 1.31 -25.78 38.34
N ASP A 358 1.11 -26.35 39.54
CA ASP A 358 1.91 -26.06 40.73
C ASP A 358 3.39 -26.30 40.39
N VAL A 359 4.13 -25.22 40.19
CA VAL A 359 5.59 -25.27 40.18
C VAL A 359 6.00 -25.26 41.65
N SER A 360 5.93 -26.42 42.28
CA SER A 360 6.53 -26.62 43.61
C SER A 360 8.07 -26.53 43.50
N PRO A 361 8.72 -25.83 44.44
CA PRO A 361 10.10 -25.35 44.34
C PRO A 361 11.19 -26.42 44.40
#